data_AF-A0A9E5MVG3-F1
#
_entry.id   AF-A0A9E5MVG3-F1
#
_cell.length_a   1.000
_cell.length_b   1.000
_cell.length_c   1.000
_cell.angle_alpha   90.00
_cell.angle_beta   90.00
_cell.angle_gamma   90.00
#
_symmetry.space_group_name_H-M   'P 1'
#
loop_
_entity.id
_entity.type
_entity.pdbx_description
1 polymer ?
#
loop_
_entity_poly.entity_id
_entity_poly.type
_entity_poly.pdbx_seq_one_letter_code
_entity_poly.pdbx_strand_id
1 'polypeptide(L)'
;SGDDTRSWGPPWLERGGCRESAYFLSANRNKRSLTVDLGSDEGQALVAALADKADVLIENFRTGTMQRWGLGAETLRDRNPRLI
;
A
#
# COMPACT_ATOMS: atom_id res chain seq x y z
N SER A 1 -3.36 -5.23 -11.57
CA SER A 1 -2.90 -3.84 -11.80
C SER A 1 -2.38 -3.28 -10.48
N GLY A 2 -1.55 -2.23 -10.51
CA GLY A 2 -1.09 -1.51 -9.31
C GLY A 2 -1.93 -0.26 -9.05
N ASP A 3 -1.36 0.70 -8.31
CA ASP A 3 -1.96 2.04 -8.05
C ASP A 3 -2.50 2.69 -9.34
N ASP A 4 -3.75 3.17 -9.29
CA ASP A 4 -4.46 3.74 -10.43
C ASP A 4 -3.73 4.93 -11.07
N THR A 5 -3.00 5.72 -10.28
CA THR A 5 -2.26 6.87 -10.81
C THR A 5 -1.21 6.45 -11.82
N ARG A 6 -0.74 5.19 -11.82
CA ARG A 6 0.15 4.63 -12.85
C ARG A 6 -0.43 4.75 -14.26
N SER A 7 -1.76 4.80 -14.41
CA SER A 7 -2.49 4.94 -15.67
C SER A 7 -3.11 6.33 -15.90
N TRP A 8 -2.78 7.32 -15.06
CA TRP A 8 -3.31 8.68 -15.18
C TRP A 8 -2.39 9.58 -16.01
N GLY A 9 -2.37 9.39 -17.33
CA GLY A 9 -1.66 10.27 -18.26
C GLY A 9 -2.57 10.74 -19.41
N PRO A 10 -2.03 11.48 -20.38
CA PRO A 10 -0.63 11.93 -20.53
C PRO A 10 -0.18 13.04 -19.54
N PRO A 11 1.14 13.31 -19.37
CA PRO A 11 2.26 12.69 -20.08
C PRO A 11 2.72 11.34 -19.49
N TRP A 12 3.32 10.52 -20.35
CA TRP A 12 3.83 9.19 -20.05
C TRP A 12 5.35 9.14 -20.18
N LEU A 13 5.99 8.38 -19.31
CA LEU A 13 7.40 8.00 -19.45
C LEU A 13 7.47 6.49 -19.69
N GLU A 14 8.25 6.10 -20.70
CA GLU A 14 8.60 4.70 -20.95
C GLU A 14 10.05 4.45 -20.54
N ARG A 15 10.26 3.49 -19.63
CA ARG A 15 11.60 3.11 -19.18
C ARG A 15 11.62 1.64 -18.78
N GLY A 16 12.59 0.88 -19.30
CA GLY A 16 12.80 -0.52 -18.91
C GLY A 16 11.60 -1.43 -19.19
N GLY A 17 10.83 -1.16 -20.25
CA GLY A 17 9.62 -1.91 -20.58
C GLY A 17 8.36 -1.51 -19.79
N CYS A 18 8.47 -0.57 -18.85
CA CYS A 18 7.35 -0.05 -18.09
C CYS A 18 6.92 1.33 -18.62
N ARG A 19 5.61 1.52 -18.78
CA ARG A 19 4.99 2.80 -19.08
C ARG A 19 4.28 3.33 -17.84
N GLU A 20 4.72 4.47 -17.33
CA GLU A 20 4.17 5.09 -16.11
C GLU A 20 3.79 6.54 -16.36
N SER A 21 2.74 7.01 -15.68
CA SER A 21 2.34 8.42 -15.74
C SER A 21 3.35 9.32 -15.02
N ALA A 22 3.45 10.57 -15.47
CA ALA A 22 4.20 11.58 -14.72
C ALA A 22 3.66 11.79 -13.30
N TYR A 23 2.35 11.60 -13.08
CA TYR A 23 1.73 11.67 -11.76
C TYR A 23 2.37 10.65 -10.81
N PHE A 24 2.32 9.36 -11.17
CA PHE A 24 2.83 8.28 -10.34
C PHE A 24 4.32 8.50 -10.02
N LEU A 25 5.11 8.86 -11.04
CA LEU A 25 6.55 9.12 -10.91
C LEU A 25 6.87 10.32 -10.00
N SER A 26 6.00 11.33 -9.95
CA SER A 26 6.21 12.50 -9.10
C SER A 26 6.04 12.20 -7.60
N ALA A 27 5.11 11.29 -7.25
CA ALA A 27 4.68 11.02 -5.88
C ALA A 27 5.27 9.74 -5.26
N ASN A 28 5.97 8.90 -6.03
CA ASN A 28 6.42 7.57 -5.59
C ASN A 28 7.93 7.31 -5.67
N ARG A 29 8.75 8.36 -5.86
CA ARG A 29 10.22 8.22 -5.76
C ARG A 29 10.64 7.67 -4.38
N ASN A 30 11.72 6.89 -4.38
CA ASN A 30 12.33 6.26 -3.20
C ASN A 30 11.45 5.25 -2.45
N LYS A 31 10.28 4.88 -2.98
CA LYS A 31 9.45 3.79 -2.46
C LYS A 31 9.87 2.46 -3.08
N ARG A 32 9.81 1.39 -2.29
CA ARG A 32 9.89 0.00 -2.77
C ARG A 32 8.48 -0.54 -2.91
N SER A 33 8.20 -1.27 -3.99
CA SER A 33 6.85 -1.75 -4.29
C SER A 33 6.77 -3.27 -4.11
N LEU A 34 5.69 -3.72 -3.49
CA LEU A 34 5.26 -5.11 -3.40
C LEU A 34 3.78 -5.14 -3.76
N THR A 35 3.37 -6.08 -4.60
CA THR A 35 1.95 -6.29 -4.93
C THR A 35 1.36 -7.31 -3.98
N VAL A 36 0.24 -6.98 -3.34
CA VAL A 36 -0.46 -7.85 -2.40
C VAL A 36 -1.96 -7.77 -2.64
N ASP A 37 -2.65 -8.91 -2.63
CA ASP A 37 -4.11 -8.96 -2.65
C ASP A 37 -4.68 -8.97 -1.22
N LEU A 38 -5.17 -7.81 -0.77
CA LEU A 38 -5.79 -7.64 0.55
C LEU A 38 -7.17 -8.33 0.68
N GLY A 39 -7.75 -8.78 -0.43
CA GLY A 39 -8.97 -9.60 -0.40
C GLY A 39 -8.73 -11.04 0.08
N SER A 40 -7.46 -11.47 0.16
CA SER A 40 -7.07 -12.81 0.59
C SER A 40 -6.54 -12.83 2.03
N ASP A 41 -6.79 -13.93 2.73
CA ASP A 41 -6.26 -14.15 4.10
C ASP A 41 -4.72 -14.11 4.13
N GLU A 42 -4.07 -14.66 3.09
CA GLU A 42 -2.61 -14.64 2.96
C GLU A 42 -2.07 -13.21 2.79
N GLY A 43 -2.73 -12.39 1.96
CA GLY A 43 -2.35 -10.99 1.79
C GLY A 43 -2.55 -10.16 3.05
N GLN A 44 -3.62 -10.41 3.79
CA GLN A 44 -3.87 -9.77 5.09
C GLN A 44 -2.79 -10.17 6.11
N ALA A 45 -2.47 -11.46 6.21
CA ALA A 45 -1.43 -11.95 7.10
C ALA A 45 -0.04 -11.36 6.76
N LEU A 46 0.27 -11.25 5.46
CA LEU A 46 1.53 -10.65 5.00
C LEU A 46 1.63 -9.17 5.40
N VAL A 47 0.56 -8.39 5.22
CA VAL A 47 0.56 -6.96 5.60
C VAL A 47 0.61 -6.79 7.12
N ALA A 48 -0.08 -7.63 7.89
CA ALA A 48 0.04 -7.64 9.34
C ALA A 48 1.48 -7.92 9.79
N ALA A 49 2.16 -8.90 9.18
CA ALA A 49 3.55 -9.22 9.48
C ALA A 49 4.54 -8.09 9.10
N LEU A 50 4.21 -7.30 8.07
CA LEU A 50 4.97 -6.09 7.74
C LEU A 50 4.72 -4.97 8.77
N ALA A 51 3.47 -4.79 9.21
CA ALA A 51 3.10 -3.81 10.23
C ALA A 51 3.74 -4.10 11.59
N ASP A 52 3.94 -5.37 11.94
CA ASP A 52 4.66 -5.79 13.16
C ASP A 52 6.11 -5.25 13.22
N LYS A 53 6.69 -4.91 12.05
CA LYS A 53 8.07 -4.40 11.92
C LYS A 53 8.13 -2.93 11.49
N ALA A 54 6.98 -2.31 11.23
CA ALA A 54 6.91 -0.93 10.77
C ALA A 54 6.82 0.03 11.96
N ASP A 55 7.38 1.23 11.80
CA ASP A 55 7.13 2.33 12.72
C ASP A 55 5.85 3.11 12.36
N VAL A 56 5.51 3.18 11.07
CA VAL A 56 4.38 3.98 10.56
C VAL A 56 3.63 3.20 9.47
N LEU A 57 2.30 3.17 9.56
CA LEU A 57 1.41 2.70 8.50
C LEU A 57 0.59 3.87 7.94
N ILE A 58 0.59 4.06 6.62
CA ILE A 58 -0.22 5.07 5.95
C ILE A 58 -1.27 4.38 5.09
N GLU A 59 -2.54 4.72 5.30
CA GLU A 59 -3.67 4.21 4.52
C GLU A 59 -4.65 5.34 4.18
N ASN A 60 -5.33 5.21 3.04
CA ASN A 60 -6.35 6.15 2.59
C ASN A 60 -7.59 5.42 2.03
N PHE A 61 -7.88 4.23 2.56
CA PHE A 61 -9.09 3.49 2.20
C PHE A 61 -10.33 4.15 2.81
N ARG A 62 -11.50 3.80 2.29
CA ARG A 62 -12.76 4.22 2.91
C ARG A 62 -12.80 3.72 4.37
N THR A 63 -13.22 4.59 5.29
CA THR A 63 -13.41 4.26 6.71
C THR A 63 -14.12 2.91 6.89
N GLY A 64 -13.60 2.07 7.77
CA GLY A 64 -14.13 0.72 8.02
C GLY A 64 -13.56 -0.37 7.11
N THR A 65 -12.80 -0.03 6.06
CA THR A 65 -12.27 -1.05 5.14
C THR A 65 -11.15 -1.85 5.77
N MET A 66 -10.16 -1.19 6.38
CA MET A 66 -9.04 -1.87 7.04
C MET A 66 -9.52 -2.74 8.22
N GLN A 67 -10.54 -2.30 8.96
CA GLN A 67 -11.13 -3.05 10.07
C GLN A 67 -11.76 -4.37 9.58
N ARG A 68 -12.46 -4.35 8.44
CA ARG A 68 -13.05 -5.57 7.85
C ARG A 68 -12.01 -6.60 7.44
N TRP A 69 -10.78 -6.18 7.16
CA TRP A 69 -9.65 -7.05 6.85
C TRP A 69 -8.79 -7.40 8.06
N GLY A 70 -9.18 -7.03 9.28
CA GLY A 70 -8.37 -7.25 10.47
C GLY A 70 -7.06 -6.43 10.50
N LEU A 71 -6.98 -5.38 9.69
CA LEU A 71 -5.82 -4.48 9.58
C LEU A 71 -6.15 -3.08 10.13
N GLY A 72 -7.18 -2.97 10.96
CA GLY A 72 -7.56 -1.72 11.61
C GLY A 72 -6.51 -1.24 12.62
N ALA A 73 -6.50 0.07 12.90
CA ALA A 73 -5.51 0.67 13.78
C ALA A 73 -5.46 0.04 15.19
N GLU A 74 -6.61 -0.29 15.79
CA GLU A 74 -6.68 -0.98 17.09
C GLU A 74 -6.00 -2.36 17.01
N THR A 75 -6.44 -3.20 16.07
CA THR A 75 -5.88 -4.55 15.85
C THR A 75 -4.38 -4.54 15.59
N LEU A 76 -3.89 -3.59 14.78
CA LEU A 76 -2.46 -3.51 14.48
C LEU A 76 -1.65 -2.95 15.65
N ARG A 77 -2.20 -2.05 16.47
CA ARG A 77 -1.52 -1.54 17.68
C ARG A 77 -1.50 -2.56 18.80
N ASP A 78 -2.47 -3.47 18.89
CA ASP A 78 -2.38 -4.60 19.81
C ASP A 78 -1.19 -5.52 19.47
N ARG A 79 -0.87 -5.66 18.18
CA ARG A 79 0.28 -6.44 17.70
C ARG A 79 1.60 -5.68 17.83
N ASN A 80 1.60 -4.40 17.49
CA ASN A 80 2.74 -3.51 17.57
C ASN A 80 2.36 -2.20 18.29
N PRO A 81 2.52 -2.14 19.63
CA PRO A 81 2.13 -0.96 20.42
C PRO A 81 2.88 0.34 20.10
N ARG A 82 3.95 0.26 19.30
CA ARG A 82 4.72 1.42 18.84
C ARG A 82 4.26 1.94 17.48
N LEU A 83 3.38 1.22 16.78
CA LEU A 83 2.92 1.56 15.44
C LEU A 83 2.12 2.87 15.46
N ILE A 84 2.55 3.81 14.62
CA ILE A 84 1.86 5.07 14.34
C ILE A 84 0.83 4.84 13.24
#